data_AF-A0A086A104-F1
#
_entry.id   AF-A0A086A104-F1
#
_cell.length_a   1.000
_cell.length_b   1.000
_cell.length_c   1.000
_cell.angle_alpha   90.00
_cell.angle_beta   90.00
_cell.angle_gamma   90.00
#
_symmetry.space_group_name_H-M   'P 1'
#
loop_
_entity.id
_entity.type
_entity.pdbx_description
1 polymer ?
#
loop_
_entity_poly.entity_id
_entity_poly.type
_entity_poly.pdbx_seq_one_letter_code
_entity_poly.pdbx_strand_id
1 'polypeptide(L)'
;MNFEPKFVESLTLTVLFRIAISKNNTLKMIDKIHIGQRANINVKHTPNSEVIIYEDHRTILNVLFAKKLNKEIEFPVNIILFDNHDDFCKPNESALAIINRFNENEPSIRDFWIFTEFDLRVLDDDWIKAGMELDLIKNVFLFNATETSLGFLSRYETTKFGTKKLYNLGYIWDAISNKGCLNDIIKDDEFGEFWEDFGWVNENGEFYFDPSSKFIVDFDLDCFSTEILDKRLAIPDEILDEKLTSSYPRDSHSFYSSQELIKEMIEKSEITTICFENQFCGGFTEVFKIFNYINKTFFENKIK
;
A
#
# COMPACT_ATOMS: atom_id res chain seq x y z
N MET A 1 -7.51 77.44 14.47
CA MET A 1 -7.38 76.28 13.56
C MET A 1 -5.98 76.31 12.98
N ASN A 2 -5.09 75.45 13.46
CA ASN A 2 -4.17 74.63 12.66
C ASN A 2 -3.28 73.86 13.63
N PHE A 3 -3.47 72.54 13.58
CA PHE A 3 -2.81 71.54 14.41
C PHE A 3 -1.37 71.33 13.92
N GLU A 4 -0.44 71.29 14.87
CA GLU A 4 0.86 70.59 14.78
C GLU A 4 0.62 69.07 14.57
N PRO A 5 1.54 68.27 13.97
CA PRO A 5 2.72 67.86 14.75
C PRO A 5 4.01 67.47 14.01
N LYS A 6 5.10 67.64 14.79
CA LYS A 6 6.37 66.92 14.77
C LYS A 6 6.13 65.40 14.81
N PHE A 7 6.89 64.60 14.05
CA PHE A 7 7.49 63.31 14.44
C PHE A 7 8.14 62.66 13.21
N VAL A 8 9.46 62.79 13.05
CA VAL A 8 10.25 61.98 12.09
C VAL A 8 11.44 61.42 12.86
N GLU A 9 11.21 60.42 13.71
CA GLU A 9 12.31 59.64 14.34
C GLU A 9 11.86 58.33 15.01
N SER A 10 10.87 57.60 14.45
CA SER A 10 10.52 56.26 14.99
C SER A 10 10.32 55.15 13.94
N LEU A 11 10.54 55.40 12.65
CA LEU A 11 10.26 54.39 11.62
C LEU A 11 11.44 53.48 11.26
N THR A 12 12.66 53.80 11.66
CA THR A 12 13.85 52.98 11.33
C THR A 12 14.13 51.86 12.34
N LEU A 13 13.59 51.94 13.58
CA LEU A 13 13.79 50.89 14.59
C LEU A 13 12.75 49.75 14.48
N THR A 14 11.56 50.03 13.95
CA THR A 14 10.48 49.04 13.81
C THR A 14 10.71 48.07 12.65
N VAL A 15 11.45 48.50 11.61
CA VAL A 15 11.78 47.64 10.46
C VAL A 15 12.90 46.65 10.82
N LEU A 16 13.85 47.04 11.68
CA LEU A 16 14.90 46.12 12.16
C LEU A 16 14.39 45.10 13.20
N PHE A 17 13.33 45.42 13.96
CA PHE A 17 12.70 44.45 14.86
C PHE A 17 11.82 43.42 14.13
N ARG A 18 11.32 43.72 12.92
CA ARG A 18 10.61 42.73 12.09
C ARG A 18 11.55 41.77 11.35
N ILE A 19 12.81 42.15 11.14
CA ILE A 19 13.81 41.28 10.52
C ILE A 19 14.52 40.38 11.56
N ALA A 20 14.56 40.78 12.83
CA ALA A 20 15.14 39.97 13.90
C ALA A 20 14.22 38.86 14.45
N ILE A 21 12.92 38.88 14.15
CA ILE A 21 11.99 37.77 14.49
C ILE A 21 12.01 36.66 13.41
N SER A 22 12.76 36.86 12.32
CA SER A 22 12.94 35.88 11.23
C SER A 22 14.10 34.89 11.46
N LYS A 23 14.66 34.80 12.68
CA LYS A 23 15.76 33.88 13.01
C LYS A 23 15.52 32.99 14.23
N ASN A 24 14.28 32.89 14.70
CA ASN A 24 13.86 31.74 15.51
C ASN A 24 13.12 30.77 14.59
N ASN A 25 13.89 30.03 13.80
CA ASN A 25 13.49 28.72 13.29
C ASN A 25 13.34 27.77 14.48
N THR A 26 12.31 28.03 15.28
CA THR A 26 11.59 26.95 15.92
C THR A 26 11.10 26.13 14.74
N LEU A 27 11.72 24.97 14.49
CA LEU A 27 11.11 23.93 13.69
C LEU A 27 9.65 23.89 14.11
N LYS A 28 8.74 24.42 13.28
CA LYS A 28 7.33 24.09 13.44
C LYS A 28 7.34 22.58 13.37
N MET A 29 7.13 21.93 14.51
CA MET A 29 6.78 20.52 14.50
C MET A 29 5.63 20.45 13.51
N ILE A 30 5.84 19.75 12.39
CA ILE A 30 4.75 19.41 11.50
C ILE A 30 3.79 18.67 12.43
N ASP A 31 2.64 19.28 12.71
CA ASP A 31 1.61 18.61 13.50
C ASP A 31 1.39 17.27 12.82
N LYS A 32 1.55 16.20 13.60
CA LYS A 32 1.47 14.83 13.10
C LYS A 32 0.18 14.68 12.30
N ILE A 33 0.27 14.17 11.08
CA ILE A 33 -0.91 13.93 10.24
C ILE A 33 -1.64 12.73 10.82
N HIS A 34 -2.83 12.97 11.37
CA HIS A 34 -3.69 11.94 11.94
C HIS A 34 -4.73 11.49 10.91
N ILE A 35 -4.39 10.48 10.10
CA ILE A 35 -5.25 10.03 8.99
C ILE A 35 -6.61 9.49 9.46
N GLY A 36 -6.68 8.90 10.66
CA GLY A 36 -7.95 8.43 11.26
C GLY A 36 -8.94 9.53 11.66
N GLN A 37 -8.60 10.82 11.48
CA GLN A 37 -9.57 11.91 11.59
C GLN A 37 -10.38 12.13 10.30
N ARG A 38 -9.99 11.48 9.19
CA ARG A 38 -10.74 11.52 7.95
C ARG A 38 -11.98 10.64 8.06
N ALA A 39 -13.07 11.11 7.44
CA ALA A 39 -14.21 10.25 7.20
C ALA A 39 -13.77 9.06 6.33
N ASN A 40 -14.37 7.89 6.58
CA ASN A 40 -14.13 6.65 5.82
C ASN A 40 -12.72 6.05 5.96
N ILE A 41 -11.92 6.49 6.95
CA ILE A 41 -10.67 5.83 7.32
C ILE A 41 -10.77 5.39 8.78
N ASN A 42 -10.63 4.10 9.01
CA ASN A 42 -10.59 3.52 10.35
C ASN A 42 -9.19 2.99 10.65
N VAL A 43 -8.50 3.63 11.58
CA VAL A 43 -7.19 3.16 12.07
C VAL A 43 -7.42 2.29 13.30
N LYS A 44 -6.92 1.06 13.24
CA LYS A 44 -6.99 0.04 14.29
C LYS A 44 -5.58 -0.43 14.62
N HIS A 45 -5.42 -0.97 15.83
CA HIS A 45 -4.13 -1.51 16.27
C HIS A 45 -4.31 -2.95 16.71
N THR A 46 -3.51 -3.84 16.15
CA THR A 46 -3.35 -5.22 16.61
C THR A 46 -1.99 -5.35 17.31
N PRO A 47 -1.71 -6.45 18.02
CA PRO A 47 -0.39 -6.68 18.62
C PRO A 47 0.75 -6.70 17.60
N ASN A 48 0.45 -7.04 16.33
CA ASN A 48 1.45 -7.30 15.31
C ASN A 48 1.56 -6.16 14.29
N SER A 49 0.51 -5.36 14.09
CA SER A 49 0.49 -4.32 13.07
C SER A 49 -0.57 -3.24 13.33
N GLU A 50 -0.31 -2.02 12.86
CA GLU A 50 -1.35 -1.00 12.66
C GLU A 50 -2.13 -1.36 11.39
N VAL A 51 -3.45 -1.41 11.51
CA VAL A 51 -4.37 -1.76 10.43
C VAL A 51 -5.17 -0.53 10.03
N ILE A 52 -5.04 -0.08 8.79
CA ILE A 52 -5.77 1.07 8.26
C ILE A 52 -6.80 0.59 7.23
N ILE A 53 -8.07 0.89 7.50
CA ILE A 53 -9.20 0.41 6.71
C ILE A 53 -9.84 1.58 5.98
N TYR A 54 -10.11 1.43 4.68
CA TYR A 54 -10.76 2.43 3.82
C TYR A 54 -11.65 1.78 2.75
N GLU A 55 -12.37 2.58 1.96
CA GLU A 55 -13.36 2.09 1.00
C GLU A 55 -12.93 2.11 -0.48
N ASP A 56 -12.01 3.01 -0.84
CA ASP A 56 -11.56 3.23 -2.23
C ASP A 56 -10.06 2.94 -2.31
N HIS A 57 -9.64 2.09 -3.25
CA HIS A 57 -8.27 1.56 -3.24
C HIS A 57 -7.20 2.62 -3.42
N ARG A 58 -7.48 3.69 -4.20
CA ARG A 58 -6.56 4.84 -4.38
C ARG A 58 -6.22 5.53 -3.07
N THR A 59 -7.06 5.37 -2.03
CA THR A 59 -6.81 5.90 -0.68
C THR A 59 -5.48 5.44 -0.11
N ILE A 60 -4.96 4.28 -0.52
CA ILE A 60 -3.65 3.78 -0.11
C ILE A 60 -2.53 4.80 -0.36
N LEU A 61 -2.59 5.55 -1.47
CA LEU A 61 -1.58 6.57 -1.77
C LEU A 61 -1.57 7.67 -0.71
N ASN A 62 -2.73 8.07 -0.19
CA ASN A 62 -2.83 9.05 0.89
C ASN A 62 -2.30 8.51 2.21
N VAL A 63 -2.53 7.23 2.49
CA VAL A 63 -1.96 6.54 3.64
C VAL A 63 -0.44 6.58 3.55
N LEU A 64 0.14 6.11 2.45
CA LEU A 64 1.58 6.09 2.22
C LEU A 64 2.18 7.50 2.31
N PHE A 65 1.56 8.49 1.67
CA PHE A 65 2.05 9.86 1.71
C PHE A 65 1.98 10.47 3.12
N ALA A 66 0.92 10.21 3.88
CA ALA A 66 0.83 10.64 5.28
C ALA A 66 1.92 9.99 6.15
N LYS A 67 2.20 8.69 5.95
CA LYS A 67 3.29 7.96 6.63
C LYS A 67 4.66 8.55 6.30
N LYS A 68 4.88 8.91 5.02
CA LYS A 68 6.10 9.60 4.55
C LYS A 68 6.28 10.95 5.24
N LEU A 69 5.26 11.80 5.23
CA LEU A 69 5.31 13.13 5.84
C LEU A 69 5.51 13.06 7.37
N ASN A 70 4.93 12.05 8.03
CA ASN A 70 5.14 11.79 9.45
C ASN A 70 6.51 11.15 9.76
N LYS A 71 7.27 10.73 8.74
CA LYS A 71 8.55 10.00 8.87
C LYS A 71 8.42 8.70 9.67
N GLU A 72 7.28 8.02 9.51
CA GLU A 72 7.01 6.75 10.20
C GLU A 72 7.57 5.56 9.44
N ILE A 73 7.67 5.67 8.12
CA ILE A 73 8.15 4.62 7.22
C ILE A 73 9.15 5.25 6.25
N GLU A 74 10.20 4.52 5.92
CA GLU A 74 11.16 4.90 4.87
C GLU A 74 10.59 4.50 3.50
N PHE A 75 10.65 5.43 2.55
CA PHE A 75 10.11 5.26 1.21
C PHE A 75 11.21 5.26 0.15
N PRO A 76 11.02 4.56 -0.99
CA PRO A 76 9.81 3.82 -1.40
C PRO A 76 9.68 2.45 -0.70
N VAL A 77 8.45 1.98 -0.51
CA VAL A 77 8.15 0.65 0.06
C VAL A 77 7.75 -0.35 -1.01
N ASN A 78 7.96 -1.64 -0.75
CA ASN A 78 7.29 -2.69 -1.49
C ASN A 78 5.83 -2.85 -1.01
N ILE A 79 4.95 -3.36 -1.86
CA ILE A 79 3.58 -3.76 -1.48
C ILE A 79 3.42 -5.25 -1.75
N ILE A 80 3.04 -6.00 -0.73
CA ILE A 80 2.46 -7.33 -0.90
C ILE A 80 0.94 -7.11 -0.98
N LEU A 81 0.39 -7.27 -2.17
CA LEU A 81 -0.98 -6.92 -2.53
C LEU A 81 -1.81 -8.18 -2.71
N PHE A 82 -2.93 -8.28 -1.99
CA PHE A 82 -3.97 -9.27 -2.22
C PHE A 82 -5.15 -8.57 -2.87
N ASP A 83 -5.33 -8.77 -4.17
CA ASP A 83 -6.29 -8.05 -4.99
C ASP A 83 -6.72 -8.96 -6.16
N ASN A 84 -7.98 -8.86 -6.57
CA ASN A 84 -8.47 -9.57 -7.74
C ASN A 84 -8.03 -8.91 -9.06
N HIS A 85 -7.70 -7.63 -9.02
CA HIS A 85 -7.25 -6.81 -10.15
C HIS A 85 -5.74 -6.54 -10.07
N ASP A 86 -5.17 -5.95 -11.14
CA ASP A 86 -3.75 -5.60 -11.16
C ASP A 86 -3.44 -4.14 -10.88
N ASP A 87 -4.43 -3.24 -10.97
CA ASP A 87 -4.32 -1.79 -10.80
C ASP A 87 -3.06 -1.15 -11.40
N PHE A 88 -2.66 -1.69 -12.55
CA PHE A 88 -1.39 -1.39 -13.21
C PHE A 88 -1.56 -0.62 -14.53
N CYS A 89 -2.68 0.05 -14.76
CA CYS A 89 -2.83 0.99 -15.86
C CYS A 89 -1.89 2.18 -15.72
N LYS A 90 -1.46 2.73 -16.86
CA LYS A 90 -0.67 3.95 -16.88
C LYS A 90 -1.56 5.14 -16.47
N PRO A 91 -1.12 6.03 -15.56
CA PRO A 91 -1.81 7.27 -15.28
C PRO A 91 -1.96 8.12 -16.53
N ASN A 92 -3.05 8.88 -16.61
CA ASN A 92 -3.27 9.80 -17.72
C ASN A 92 -2.22 10.94 -17.73
N GLU A 93 -2.04 11.59 -18.88
CA GLU A 93 -1.00 12.62 -19.04
C GLU A 93 -1.20 13.84 -18.11
N SER A 94 -2.44 14.18 -17.76
CA SER A 94 -2.73 15.24 -16.78
C SER A 94 -2.27 14.86 -15.36
N ALA A 95 -2.51 13.63 -14.93
CA ALA A 95 -2.06 13.09 -13.65
C ALA A 95 -0.54 13.05 -13.60
N LEU A 96 0.13 12.59 -14.66
CA LEU A 96 1.59 12.61 -14.76
C LEU A 96 2.16 14.02 -14.68
N ALA A 97 1.49 15.02 -15.30
CA ALA A 97 1.91 16.41 -15.18
C ALA A 97 1.78 16.93 -13.74
N ILE A 98 0.79 16.47 -12.95
CA ILE A 98 0.66 16.80 -11.52
C ILE A 98 1.76 16.11 -10.71
N ILE A 99 1.95 14.81 -10.90
CA ILE A 99 2.99 14.02 -10.23
C ILE A 99 4.38 14.65 -10.47
N ASN A 100 4.68 15.07 -11.70
CA ASN A 100 5.93 15.73 -12.01
C ASN A 100 6.14 17.02 -11.20
N ARG A 101 5.08 17.81 -10.98
CA ARG A 101 5.13 19.01 -10.12
C ARG A 101 5.33 18.64 -8.65
N PHE A 102 4.67 17.58 -8.17
CA PHE A 102 4.83 17.07 -6.81
C PHE A 102 6.25 16.56 -6.55
N ASN A 103 6.89 15.95 -7.55
CA ASN A 103 8.27 15.50 -7.48
C ASN A 103 9.29 16.65 -7.47
N GLU A 104 8.92 17.82 -7.99
CA GLU A 104 9.75 19.03 -7.91
C GLU A 104 9.53 19.78 -6.59
N ASN A 105 8.29 19.81 -6.12
CA ASN A 105 7.87 20.47 -4.90
C ASN A 105 6.87 19.58 -4.16
N GLU A 106 7.31 18.99 -3.04
CA GLU A 106 6.48 18.09 -2.24
C GLU A 106 5.14 18.76 -1.87
N PRO A 107 3.99 18.15 -2.19
CA PRO A 107 2.68 18.78 -2.01
C PRO A 107 2.27 18.82 -0.55
N SER A 108 1.30 19.67 -0.23
CA SER A 108 0.60 19.55 1.05
C SER A 108 -0.24 18.27 1.07
N ILE A 109 -0.51 17.72 2.26
CA ILE A 109 -1.41 16.57 2.42
C ILE A 109 -2.80 16.83 1.82
N ARG A 110 -3.26 18.10 1.80
CA ARG A 110 -4.54 18.47 1.20
C ARG A 110 -4.50 18.38 -0.33
N ASP A 111 -3.44 18.90 -0.94
CA ASP A 111 -3.30 18.89 -2.41
C ASP A 111 -3.10 17.45 -2.91
N PHE A 112 -2.38 16.62 -2.15
CA PHE A 112 -2.21 15.20 -2.45
C PHE A 112 -3.54 14.44 -2.39
N TRP A 113 -4.39 14.71 -1.39
CA TRP A 113 -5.74 14.15 -1.30
C TRP A 113 -6.62 14.52 -2.49
N ILE A 114 -6.61 15.80 -2.90
CA ILE A 114 -7.37 16.26 -4.06
C ILE A 114 -6.88 15.52 -5.32
N PHE A 115 -5.57 15.36 -5.47
CA PHE A 115 -4.98 14.65 -6.60
C PHE A 115 -5.48 13.19 -6.68
N THR A 116 -5.43 12.45 -5.58
CA THR A 116 -5.87 11.05 -5.58
C THR A 116 -7.36 10.89 -5.88
N GLU A 117 -8.19 11.85 -5.44
CA GLU A 117 -9.65 11.77 -5.56
C GLU A 117 -10.16 12.22 -6.94
N PHE A 118 -9.50 13.22 -7.56
CA PHE A 118 -10.04 13.89 -8.74
C PHE A 118 -9.18 13.80 -9.99
N ASP A 119 -7.89 13.51 -9.88
CA ASP A 119 -6.96 13.54 -11.02
C ASP A 119 -6.52 12.13 -11.49
N LEU A 120 -6.56 11.14 -10.60
CA LEU A 120 -6.40 9.72 -10.96
C LEU A 120 -7.61 9.19 -11.73
N ARG A 121 -7.46 8.02 -12.35
CA ARG A 121 -8.55 7.42 -13.14
C ARG A 121 -9.71 7.05 -12.23
N VAL A 122 -10.91 7.15 -12.80
CA VAL A 122 -12.17 6.83 -12.11
C VAL A 122 -12.28 5.34 -11.80
N LEU A 123 -11.63 4.50 -12.61
CA LEU A 123 -11.63 3.04 -12.48
C LEU A 123 -10.58 2.51 -11.50
N ASP A 124 -9.96 3.38 -10.69
CA ASP A 124 -8.93 3.03 -9.68
C ASP A 124 -7.61 2.49 -10.26
N ASP A 125 -7.65 1.95 -11.47
CA ASP A 125 -6.67 1.06 -12.08
C ASP A 125 -5.28 1.65 -12.35
N ASP A 126 -4.99 2.90 -11.98
CA ASP A 126 -3.70 3.56 -12.21
C ASP A 126 -2.91 3.93 -10.94
N TRP A 127 -3.44 3.61 -9.76
CA TRP A 127 -2.85 4.06 -8.49
C TRP A 127 -1.48 3.45 -8.22
N ILE A 128 -1.21 2.20 -8.61
CA ILE A 128 0.10 1.57 -8.39
C ILE A 128 1.18 2.33 -9.15
N LYS A 129 0.96 2.58 -10.45
CA LYS A 129 1.92 3.31 -11.29
C LYS A 129 2.02 4.78 -10.88
N ALA A 130 0.93 5.41 -10.43
CA ALA A 130 1.00 6.73 -9.83
C ALA A 130 1.89 6.75 -8.58
N GLY A 131 1.75 5.77 -7.68
CA GLY A 131 2.59 5.63 -6.50
C GLY A 131 4.07 5.34 -6.83
N MET A 132 4.34 4.60 -7.91
CA MET A 132 5.68 4.39 -8.44
C MET A 132 6.30 5.70 -8.98
N GLU A 133 5.53 6.50 -9.72
CA GLU A 133 5.96 7.82 -10.21
C GLU A 133 6.16 8.85 -9.09
N LEU A 134 5.58 8.64 -7.91
CA LEU A 134 5.72 9.49 -6.72
C LEU A 134 6.84 9.01 -5.77
N ASP A 135 7.55 7.93 -6.13
CA ASP A 135 8.54 7.23 -5.30
C ASP A 135 7.98 6.83 -3.92
N LEU A 136 6.70 6.47 -3.88
CA LEU A 136 6.05 5.85 -2.72
C LEU A 136 6.10 4.33 -2.82
N ILE A 137 6.03 3.80 -4.04
CA ILE A 137 5.98 2.35 -4.30
C ILE A 137 7.24 1.94 -5.08
N LYS A 138 7.94 0.93 -4.58
CA LYS A 138 9.11 0.33 -5.21
C LYS A 138 8.68 -0.82 -6.11
N ASN A 139 8.28 -1.95 -5.54
CA ASN A 139 7.75 -3.11 -6.27
C ASN A 139 6.42 -3.57 -5.67
N VAL A 140 5.61 -4.27 -6.48
CA VAL A 140 4.37 -4.90 -6.04
C VAL A 140 4.45 -6.41 -6.25
N PHE A 141 3.99 -7.16 -5.25
CA PHE A 141 3.84 -8.62 -5.29
C PHE A 141 2.36 -8.93 -5.15
N LEU A 142 1.73 -9.19 -6.30
CA LEU A 142 0.30 -9.33 -6.45
C LEU A 142 -0.10 -10.80 -6.31
N PHE A 143 -0.90 -11.10 -5.30
CA PHE A 143 -1.54 -12.38 -5.08
C PHE A 143 -3.02 -12.32 -5.42
N ASN A 144 -3.55 -13.46 -5.86
CA ASN A 144 -4.97 -13.73 -6.08
C ASN A 144 -5.64 -12.91 -7.19
N ALA A 145 -4.86 -12.31 -8.10
CA ALA A 145 -5.41 -11.56 -9.22
C ALA A 145 -5.98 -12.47 -10.32
N THR A 146 -7.29 -12.72 -10.28
CA THR A 146 -7.97 -13.53 -11.30
C THR A 146 -8.43 -12.72 -12.50
N GLU A 147 -8.54 -11.40 -12.36
CA GLU A 147 -8.98 -10.45 -13.39
C GLU A 147 -7.82 -9.63 -13.98
N THR A 148 -6.60 -10.16 -13.92
CA THR A 148 -5.43 -9.53 -14.54
C THR A 148 -5.12 -10.09 -15.94
N SER A 149 -4.59 -9.21 -16.79
CA SER A 149 -4.01 -9.60 -18.08
C SER A 149 -2.48 -9.73 -18.05
N LEU A 150 -1.86 -9.45 -16.89
CA LEU A 150 -0.41 -9.43 -16.73
C LEU A 150 0.14 -10.85 -16.55
N GLY A 151 1.27 -11.11 -17.21
CA GLY A 151 2.09 -12.28 -16.92
C GLY A 151 2.82 -12.16 -15.59
N PHE A 152 3.69 -13.13 -15.30
CA PHE A 152 4.42 -13.21 -14.02
C PHE A 152 5.17 -11.93 -13.63
N LEU A 153 5.80 -11.24 -14.60
CA LEU A 153 6.56 -10.02 -14.34
C LEU A 153 6.19 -8.93 -15.35
N SER A 154 5.80 -7.77 -14.83
CA SER A 154 5.63 -6.53 -15.58
C SER A 154 6.58 -5.45 -15.07
N ARG A 155 7.27 -4.76 -15.99
CA ARG A 155 8.17 -3.66 -15.66
C ARG A 155 7.57 -2.33 -16.04
N TYR A 156 7.81 -1.31 -15.23
CA TYR A 156 7.40 0.05 -15.48
C TYR A 156 8.56 1.02 -15.33
N GLU A 157 8.92 1.71 -16.40
CA GLU A 157 9.92 2.77 -16.39
C GLU A 157 9.28 4.08 -15.93
N THR A 158 9.62 4.52 -14.72
CA THR A 158 9.14 5.80 -14.21
C THR A 158 9.88 6.97 -14.87
N THR A 159 9.31 8.16 -14.76
CA THR A 159 9.91 9.38 -15.33
C THR A 159 11.21 9.77 -14.63
N LYS A 160 11.33 9.53 -13.31
CA LYS A 160 12.46 10.00 -12.48
C LYS A 160 13.14 8.94 -11.60
N PHE A 161 12.46 7.84 -11.28
CA PHE A 161 12.85 6.93 -10.19
C PHE A 161 13.24 5.52 -10.66
N GLY A 162 13.61 5.41 -11.94
CA GLY A 162 14.05 4.18 -12.59
C GLY A 162 12.92 3.17 -12.84
N THR A 163 13.33 1.93 -13.11
CA THR A 163 12.42 0.80 -13.33
C THR A 163 11.83 0.29 -12.02
N LYS A 164 10.51 0.11 -12.00
CA LYS A 164 9.75 -0.55 -10.93
C LYS A 164 9.10 -1.82 -11.48
N LYS A 165 8.69 -2.74 -10.61
CA LYS A 165 8.19 -4.06 -11.01
C LYS A 165 6.88 -4.42 -10.33
N LEU A 166 6.01 -5.13 -11.05
CA LEU A 166 4.87 -5.86 -10.51
C LEU A 166 5.04 -7.33 -10.85
N TYR A 167 5.00 -8.16 -9.81
CA TYR A 167 5.03 -9.62 -9.92
C TYR A 167 3.63 -10.17 -9.70
N ASN A 168 3.04 -10.78 -10.72
CA ASN A 168 1.76 -11.49 -10.60
C ASN A 168 2.04 -12.94 -10.18
N LEU A 169 1.73 -13.26 -8.94
CA LEU A 169 2.05 -14.53 -8.29
C LEU A 169 0.89 -15.53 -8.34
N GLY A 170 -0.27 -15.14 -8.87
CA GLY A 170 -1.49 -15.95 -8.83
C GLY A 170 -1.94 -16.22 -7.40
N TYR A 171 -2.66 -17.31 -7.17
CA TYR A 171 -3.12 -17.63 -5.82
C TYR A 171 -1.97 -17.95 -4.87
N ILE A 172 -2.02 -17.40 -3.66
CA ILE A 172 -0.96 -17.64 -2.67
C ILE A 172 -0.76 -19.12 -2.33
N TRP A 173 -1.84 -19.91 -2.29
CA TRP A 173 -1.75 -21.35 -2.03
C TRP A 173 -1.10 -22.12 -3.18
N ASP A 174 -1.25 -21.66 -4.42
CA ASP A 174 -0.54 -22.26 -5.54
C ASP A 174 0.93 -21.83 -5.53
N ALA A 175 1.19 -20.55 -5.23
CA ALA A 175 2.55 -19.98 -5.14
C ALA A 175 3.42 -20.69 -4.10
N ILE A 176 2.87 -21.03 -2.93
CA ILE A 176 3.60 -21.72 -1.85
C ILE A 176 3.58 -23.26 -2.00
N SER A 177 2.66 -23.82 -2.78
CA SER A 177 2.57 -25.27 -2.95
C SER A 177 3.72 -25.87 -3.76
N ASN A 178 3.73 -27.20 -3.90
CA ASN A 178 4.73 -27.91 -4.72
C ASN A 178 4.79 -27.32 -6.14
N LYS A 179 6.00 -26.97 -6.60
CA LYS A 179 6.27 -26.29 -7.88
C LYS A 179 5.72 -24.88 -8.03
N GLY A 180 5.19 -24.30 -6.95
CA GLY A 180 4.87 -22.87 -6.91
C GLY A 180 6.12 -22.00 -6.90
N CYS A 181 5.96 -20.73 -7.28
CA CYS A 181 7.06 -19.77 -7.38
C CYS A 181 7.77 -19.50 -6.05
N LEU A 182 7.20 -19.87 -4.89
CA LEU A 182 7.81 -19.75 -3.57
C LEU A 182 8.39 -21.07 -3.02
N ASN A 183 8.39 -22.15 -3.81
CA ASN A 183 8.85 -23.46 -3.33
C ASN A 183 9.74 -24.20 -4.34
N ASP A 184 9.72 -23.82 -5.62
CA ASP A 184 10.50 -24.50 -6.66
C ASP A 184 11.96 -24.02 -6.74
N ILE A 185 12.81 -24.54 -5.86
CA ILE A 185 14.23 -24.18 -5.74
C ILE A 185 15.04 -24.32 -7.04
N ILE A 186 14.64 -25.20 -7.96
CA ILE A 186 15.37 -25.43 -9.22
C ILE A 186 15.06 -24.37 -10.28
N LYS A 187 14.15 -23.42 -10.01
CA LYS A 187 13.70 -22.38 -10.93
C LYS A 187 14.38 -21.02 -10.69
N ASP A 188 15.61 -21.03 -10.16
CA ASP A 188 16.39 -19.81 -9.92
C ASP A 188 16.53 -18.93 -11.18
N ASP A 189 16.74 -19.54 -12.35
CA ASP A 189 16.81 -18.81 -13.62
C ASP A 189 15.51 -18.05 -13.98
N GLU A 190 14.36 -18.47 -13.43
CA GLU A 190 13.04 -17.90 -13.70
C GLU A 190 12.57 -16.97 -12.57
N PHE A 191 12.87 -17.33 -11.32
CA PHE A 191 12.32 -16.68 -10.12
C PHE A 191 13.38 -15.98 -9.25
N GLY A 192 14.68 -16.11 -9.54
CA GLY A 192 15.75 -15.56 -8.70
C GLY A 192 15.63 -14.04 -8.48
N GLU A 193 15.37 -13.26 -9.54
CA GLU A 193 15.13 -11.81 -9.41
C GLU A 193 13.88 -11.50 -8.56
N PHE A 194 12.84 -12.31 -8.68
CA PHE A 194 11.64 -12.20 -7.84
C PHE A 194 11.98 -12.50 -6.37
N TRP A 195 12.71 -13.58 -6.11
CA TRP A 195 13.11 -13.99 -4.77
C TRP A 195 13.95 -12.92 -4.08
N GLU A 196 14.93 -12.34 -4.79
CA GLU A 196 15.74 -11.23 -4.30
C GLU A 196 14.88 -10.01 -3.94
N ASP A 197 13.96 -9.63 -4.83
CA ASP A 197 13.10 -8.45 -4.63
C ASP A 197 12.07 -8.66 -3.50
N PHE A 198 11.54 -9.88 -3.37
CA PHE A 198 10.53 -10.26 -2.38
C PHE A 198 11.11 -10.47 -0.98
N GLY A 199 12.39 -10.83 -0.89
CA GLY A 199 12.99 -11.32 0.36
C GLY A 199 12.77 -12.80 0.58
N TRP A 200 12.74 -13.60 -0.49
CA TRP A 200 12.66 -15.05 -0.41
C TRP A 200 14.07 -15.65 -0.43
N VAL A 201 14.68 -15.81 0.74
CA VAL A 201 16.09 -16.19 0.85
C VAL A 201 16.23 -17.70 0.91
N ASN A 202 17.00 -18.28 0.00
CA ASN A 202 17.35 -19.70 0.01
C ASN A 202 18.65 -19.94 0.75
N GLU A 203 18.58 -20.63 1.89
CA GLU A 203 19.75 -21.09 2.63
C GLU A 203 19.77 -22.62 2.69
N ASN A 204 20.79 -23.23 2.07
CA ASN A 204 21.04 -24.68 2.09
C ASN A 204 19.87 -25.55 1.62
N GLY A 205 19.02 -25.05 0.71
CA GLY A 205 17.89 -25.82 0.21
C GLY A 205 16.55 -25.46 0.85
N GLU A 206 16.53 -24.49 1.76
CA GLU A 206 15.33 -24.06 2.47
C GLU A 206 15.14 -22.54 2.32
N PHE A 207 13.93 -22.14 1.98
CA PHE A 207 13.51 -20.77 1.81
C PHE A 207 12.97 -20.18 3.11
N TYR A 208 13.33 -18.93 3.34
CA TYR A 208 12.92 -18.11 4.45
C TYR A 208 12.41 -16.76 3.93
N PHE A 209 11.39 -16.22 4.60
CA PHE A 209 10.92 -14.86 4.33
C PHE A 209 11.76 -13.86 5.14
N ASP A 210 12.73 -13.22 4.50
CA ASP A 210 13.59 -12.19 5.11
C ASP A 210 13.72 -10.97 4.18
N PRO A 211 12.69 -10.09 4.15
CA PRO A 211 12.66 -8.94 3.28
C PRO A 211 13.69 -7.88 3.69
N SER A 212 14.59 -7.54 2.76
CA SER A 212 15.58 -6.48 2.92
C SER A 212 14.99 -5.08 2.76
N SER A 213 13.92 -4.94 1.98
CA SER A 213 13.21 -3.68 1.74
C SER A 213 12.01 -3.56 2.66
N LYS A 214 11.74 -2.34 3.14
CA LYS A 214 10.50 -2.05 3.86
C LYS A 214 9.29 -2.33 2.97
N PHE A 215 8.25 -2.90 3.56
CA PHE A 215 7.06 -3.27 2.82
C PHE A 215 5.80 -3.12 3.67
N ILE A 216 4.67 -3.01 2.99
CA ILE A 216 3.34 -3.08 3.58
C ILE A 216 2.60 -4.30 3.03
N VAL A 217 1.60 -4.76 3.79
CA VAL A 217 0.62 -5.73 3.29
C VAL A 217 -0.67 -4.98 3.04
N ASP A 218 -1.24 -5.17 1.87
CA ASP A 218 -2.52 -4.57 1.49
C ASP A 218 -3.50 -5.66 1.08
N PHE A 219 -4.71 -5.60 1.63
CA PHE A 219 -5.82 -6.47 1.26
C PHE A 219 -6.90 -5.65 0.59
N ASP A 220 -7.07 -5.78 -0.72
CA ASP A 220 -8.38 -5.56 -1.31
C ASP A 220 -9.27 -6.75 -0.97
N LEU A 221 -10.43 -6.47 -0.37
CA LEU A 221 -11.33 -7.54 0.05
C LEU A 221 -11.94 -8.28 -1.14
N ASP A 222 -11.95 -7.69 -2.33
CA ASP A 222 -12.53 -8.33 -3.50
C ASP A 222 -11.76 -9.57 -3.97
N CYS A 223 -10.49 -9.75 -3.57
CA CYS A 223 -9.69 -10.94 -3.86
C CYS A 223 -10.20 -12.22 -3.15
N PHE A 224 -11.13 -12.04 -2.21
CA PHE A 224 -11.86 -13.11 -1.55
C PHE A 224 -13.33 -13.17 -1.98
N SER A 225 -13.65 -12.57 -3.12
CA SER A 225 -14.95 -12.65 -3.77
C SER A 225 -14.89 -13.51 -5.04
N THR A 226 -16.05 -13.94 -5.51
CA THR A 226 -16.18 -14.72 -6.75
C THR A 226 -17.48 -14.40 -7.46
N GLU A 227 -17.52 -14.60 -8.77
CA GLU A 227 -18.70 -14.36 -9.60
C GLU A 227 -19.41 -15.67 -9.93
N ILE A 228 -20.70 -15.74 -9.57
CA ILE A 228 -21.58 -16.88 -9.87
C ILE A 228 -22.85 -16.34 -10.52
N LEU A 229 -23.08 -16.67 -11.79
CA LEU A 229 -24.28 -16.28 -12.55
C LEU A 229 -24.52 -14.75 -12.50
N ASP A 230 -23.49 -13.98 -12.82
CA ASP A 230 -23.50 -12.50 -12.85
C ASP A 230 -23.72 -11.85 -11.47
N LYS A 231 -23.49 -12.61 -10.39
CA LYS A 231 -23.53 -12.11 -9.02
C LYS A 231 -22.20 -12.32 -8.36
N ARG A 232 -21.64 -11.23 -7.85
CA ARG A 232 -20.47 -11.29 -7.00
C ARG A 232 -20.86 -11.62 -5.56
N LEU A 233 -20.13 -12.55 -4.96
CA LEU A 233 -20.40 -13.11 -3.64
C LEU A 233 -19.08 -13.33 -2.90
N ALA A 234 -19.11 -13.33 -1.57
CA ALA A 234 -17.96 -13.79 -0.80
C ALA A 234 -17.67 -15.27 -1.11
N ILE A 235 -16.40 -15.63 -1.27
CA ILE A 235 -16.01 -17.04 -1.34
C ILE A 235 -16.40 -17.69 0.00
N PRO A 236 -17.10 -18.84 -0.01
CA PRO A 236 -17.44 -19.55 1.22
C PRO A 236 -16.24 -19.81 2.12
N ASP A 237 -16.38 -19.52 3.41
CA ASP A 237 -15.35 -19.74 4.44
C ASP A 237 -14.77 -21.15 4.38
N GLU A 238 -15.58 -22.19 4.10
CA GLU A 238 -15.11 -23.57 4.04
C GLU A 238 -14.09 -23.80 2.91
N ILE A 239 -14.27 -23.12 1.77
CA ILE A 239 -13.34 -23.18 0.64
C ILE A 239 -12.06 -22.42 0.99
N LEU A 240 -12.19 -21.24 1.60
CA LEU A 240 -11.04 -20.44 2.01
C LEU A 240 -10.25 -21.14 3.12
N ASP A 241 -10.91 -21.78 4.09
CA ASP A 241 -10.27 -22.58 5.14
C ASP A 241 -9.49 -23.73 4.50
N GLU A 242 -10.09 -24.46 3.56
CA GLU A 242 -9.40 -25.53 2.82
C GLU A 242 -8.17 -24.99 2.06
N LYS A 243 -8.25 -23.80 1.45
CA LYS A 243 -7.18 -23.23 0.63
C LYS A 243 -6.12 -22.45 1.41
N LEU A 244 -6.40 -21.97 2.61
CA LEU A 244 -5.46 -21.15 3.38
C LEU A 244 -4.87 -21.88 4.56
N THR A 245 -5.61 -22.83 5.15
CA THR A 245 -5.21 -23.48 6.41
C THR A 245 -4.79 -24.94 6.21
N SER A 246 -5.17 -25.57 5.11
CA SER A 246 -4.70 -26.93 4.81
C SER A 246 -3.19 -26.98 4.70
N SER A 247 -2.63 -28.06 5.25
CA SER A 247 -1.19 -28.29 5.12
C SER A 247 -0.86 -28.81 3.72
N TYR A 248 0.15 -28.22 3.08
CA TYR A 248 0.68 -28.70 1.80
C TYR A 248 2.00 -29.45 1.99
N PRO A 249 2.33 -30.42 1.12
CA PRO A 249 3.68 -30.94 1.03
C PRO A 249 4.66 -29.80 0.72
N ARG A 250 5.64 -29.64 1.61
CA ARG A 250 6.70 -28.63 1.47
C ARG A 250 8.01 -29.34 1.19
N ASP A 251 8.70 -28.88 0.15
CA ASP A 251 9.99 -29.43 -0.23
C ASP A 251 11.11 -28.49 0.22
N SER A 252 10.86 -27.17 0.20
CA SER A 252 11.92 -26.16 0.33
C SER A 252 11.55 -24.97 1.22
N HIS A 253 10.58 -25.04 2.15
CA HIS A 253 10.30 -23.95 3.12
C HIS A 253 9.63 -24.46 4.41
N SER A 254 9.61 -23.63 5.45
CA SER A 254 9.09 -23.99 6.78
C SER A 254 7.60 -23.73 6.99
N PHE A 255 6.93 -22.98 6.11
CA PHE A 255 5.49 -22.71 6.22
C PHE A 255 4.68 -23.98 5.89
N TYR A 256 3.75 -24.37 6.75
CA TYR A 256 2.87 -25.51 6.53
C TYR A 256 1.62 -25.12 5.74
N SER A 257 1.22 -23.85 5.77
CA SER A 257 0.03 -23.34 5.09
C SER A 257 0.24 -21.91 4.61
N SER A 258 -0.59 -21.47 3.66
CA SER A 258 -0.59 -20.08 3.18
C SER A 258 -0.92 -19.09 4.30
N GLN A 259 -1.77 -19.48 5.26
CA GLN A 259 -2.11 -18.66 6.41
C GLN A 259 -0.88 -18.33 7.26
N GLU A 260 0.02 -19.28 7.48
CA GLU A 260 1.25 -19.02 8.24
C GLU A 260 2.13 -18.00 7.55
N LEU A 261 2.29 -18.11 6.22
CA LEU A 261 3.06 -17.15 5.44
C LEU A 261 2.42 -15.75 5.47
N ILE A 262 1.10 -15.64 5.31
CA ILE A 262 0.40 -14.34 5.40
C ILE A 262 0.59 -13.71 6.77
N LYS A 263 0.52 -14.50 7.85
CA LYS A 263 0.75 -14.01 9.21
C LYS A 263 2.18 -13.50 9.40
N GLU A 264 3.17 -14.22 8.89
CA GLU A 264 4.57 -13.77 8.89
C GLU A 264 4.74 -12.46 8.11
N MET A 265 4.08 -12.32 6.96
CA MET A 265 4.07 -11.08 6.18
C MET A 265 3.47 -9.90 6.97
N ILE A 266 2.33 -10.11 7.62
CA ILE A 266 1.68 -9.08 8.45
C ILE A 266 2.54 -8.70 9.64
N GLU A 267 3.22 -9.67 10.28
CA GLU A 267 4.08 -9.41 11.45
C GLU A 267 5.34 -8.61 11.08
N LYS A 268 5.89 -8.84 9.89
CA LYS A 268 7.10 -8.14 9.42
C LYS A 268 6.81 -6.83 8.66
N SER A 269 5.55 -6.55 8.32
CA SER A 269 5.20 -5.35 7.55
C SER A 269 5.22 -4.09 8.41
N GLU A 270 5.41 -2.93 7.78
CA GLU A 270 5.42 -1.64 8.48
C GLU A 270 4.01 -1.23 8.92
N ILE A 271 3.02 -1.54 8.09
CA ILE A 271 1.58 -1.42 8.35
C ILE A 271 0.82 -2.46 7.54
N THR A 272 -0.45 -2.67 7.88
CA THR A 272 -1.40 -3.39 7.05
C THR A 272 -2.53 -2.46 6.63
N THR A 273 -2.93 -2.53 5.36
CA THR A 273 -4.08 -1.80 4.83
C THR A 273 -5.16 -2.77 4.37
N ILE A 274 -6.42 -2.35 4.48
CA ILE A 274 -7.59 -3.14 4.05
C ILE A 274 -8.55 -2.22 3.29
N CYS A 275 -8.76 -2.50 2.01
CA CYS A 275 -9.71 -1.81 1.15
C CYS A 275 -11.03 -2.59 1.07
N PHE A 276 -12.15 -1.94 1.38
CA PHE A 276 -13.46 -2.61 1.42
C PHE A 276 -14.12 -2.75 0.06
N GLU A 277 -14.01 -1.74 -0.81
CA GLU A 277 -14.49 -1.80 -2.20
C GLU A 277 -15.87 -2.46 -2.34
N ASN A 278 -16.84 -2.00 -1.54
CA ASN A 278 -18.06 -2.75 -1.26
C ASN A 278 -18.80 -3.22 -2.54
N GLN A 279 -18.71 -2.46 -3.64
CA GLN A 279 -19.33 -2.80 -4.92
C GLN A 279 -18.64 -3.99 -5.62
N PHE A 280 -17.32 -4.07 -5.51
CA PHE A 280 -16.49 -5.17 -6.02
C PHE A 280 -16.48 -6.39 -5.10
N CYS A 281 -17.15 -6.34 -3.94
CA CYS A 281 -17.36 -7.52 -3.09
C CYS A 281 -18.75 -8.15 -3.21
N GLY A 282 -19.68 -7.56 -3.98
CA GLY A 282 -21.09 -7.97 -4.00
C GLY A 282 -22.01 -7.25 -3.01
N GLY A 283 -21.54 -6.12 -2.47
CA GLY A 283 -22.26 -5.24 -1.54
C GLY A 283 -21.86 -5.41 -0.08
N PHE A 284 -22.40 -4.54 0.78
CA PHE A 284 -22.06 -4.46 2.20
C PHE A 284 -22.16 -5.80 2.95
N THR A 285 -23.14 -6.63 2.66
CA THR A 285 -23.28 -7.92 3.36
C THR A 285 -22.11 -8.86 3.06
N GLU A 286 -21.66 -8.92 1.81
CA GLU A 286 -20.61 -9.84 1.38
C GLU A 286 -19.23 -9.38 1.83
N VAL A 287 -18.91 -8.10 1.67
CA VAL A 287 -17.65 -7.52 2.16
C VAL A 287 -17.49 -7.70 3.68
N PHE A 288 -18.57 -7.59 4.48
CA PHE A 288 -18.48 -7.86 5.92
C PHE A 288 -18.23 -9.33 6.24
N LYS A 289 -18.72 -10.28 5.43
CA LYS A 289 -18.37 -11.70 5.60
C LYS A 289 -16.88 -11.90 5.35
N ILE A 290 -16.38 -11.36 4.23
CA ILE A 290 -14.96 -11.43 3.87
C ILE A 290 -14.09 -10.81 4.97
N PHE A 291 -14.42 -9.59 5.40
CA PHE A 291 -13.69 -8.90 6.46
C PHE A 291 -13.67 -9.71 7.76
N ASN A 292 -14.81 -10.28 8.16
CA ASN A 292 -14.88 -11.11 9.36
C ASN A 292 -14.03 -12.38 9.24
N TYR A 293 -14.02 -13.02 8.07
CA TYR A 293 -13.16 -14.15 7.79
C TYR A 293 -11.67 -13.76 7.90
N ILE A 294 -11.24 -12.70 7.23
CA ILE A 294 -9.85 -12.20 7.30
C ILE A 294 -9.44 -11.83 8.71
N ASN A 295 -10.29 -11.10 9.44
CA ASN A 295 -10.04 -10.72 10.82
C ASN A 295 -9.88 -11.95 11.72
N LYS A 296 -10.71 -12.98 11.54
CA LYS A 296 -10.59 -14.27 12.26
C LYS A 296 -9.30 -15.00 11.87
N THR A 297 -9.04 -15.14 10.58
CA THR A 297 -8.01 -16.02 10.02
C THR A 297 -6.60 -15.43 10.18
N PHE A 298 -6.41 -14.14 9.93
CA PHE A 298 -5.08 -13.51 9.97
C PHE A 298 -4.83 -12.67 11.23
N PHE A 299 -5.89 -12.11 11.83
CA PHE A 299 -5.77 -11.20 12.96
C PHE A 299 -6.36 -11.72 14.27
N GLU A 300 -6.86 -12.96 14.32
CA GLU A 300 -7.43 -13.59 15.52
C GLU A 300 -8.56 -12.76 16.17
N ASN A 301 -9.38 -12.09 15.37
CA ASN A 301 -10.44 -11.16 15.79
C ASN A 301 -9.94 -9.96 16.61
N LYS A 302 -8.69 -9.53 16.41
CA LYS A 302 -8.09 -8.41 17.14
C LYS A 302 -8.34 -7.05 16.49
N ILE A 303 -8.85 -7.00 15.25
CA ILE A 303 -9.37 -5.75 14.66
C ILE A 303 -10.76 -5.51 15.26
N LYS A 304 -10.89 -4.49 16.12
CA LYS A 304 -12.11 -4.15 16.87
C LYS A 304 -12.69 -2.81 16.46
#